data_AF-A0A2J5P8L1-F1
#
_entry.id   AF-A0A2J5P8L1-F1
#
_cell.length_a   1.000
_cell.length_b   1.000
_cell.length_c   1.000
_cell.angle_alpha   90.00
_cell.angle_beta   90.00
_cell.angle_gamma   90.00
#
_symmetry.space_group_name_H-M   'P 1'
#
loop_
_entity.id
_entity.type
_entity.pdbx_description
1 polymer ?
#
loop_
_entity_poly.entity_id
_entity_poly.type
_entity_poly.pdbx_seq_one_letter_code
_entity_poly.pdbx_strand_id
1 'polypeptide(L)'
;YTITIDELQPFRVGSSRCGDTLYIPDIIFTWRVNAFGLEIPLYYFRTGTSRVGERLMTMGDTVLETTFKELKPAHTLCYFLYESAMNYPLYLDGSFMLDGEQPMTGYIEK
;
A
#
# COMPACT_ATOMS: atom_id res chain seq x y z
N TYR A 1 -4.42 -11.72 -8.77
CA TYR A 1 -3.67 -10.54 -8.31
C TYR A 1 -2.17 -10.82 -8.46
N THR A 2 -1.39 -9.77 -8.71
CA THR A 2 0.07 -9.85 -8.85
C THR A 2 0.70 -9.35 -7.55
N ILE A 3 1.67 -10.08 -7.02
CA ILE A 3 2.41 -9.67 -5.81
C ILE A 3 3.85 -9.36 -6.19
N THR A 4 4.36 -8.22 -5.77
CA THR A 4 5.80 -7.91 -5.81
C THR A 4 6.30 -7.59 -4.41
N ILE A 5 7.59 -7.85 -4.17
CA ILE A 5 8.26 -7.53 -2.91
C ILE A 5 9.38 -6.56 -3.24
N ASP A 6 9.35 -5.38 -2.62
CA ASP A 6 10.41 -4.39 -2.73
C ASP A 6 11.27 -4.38 -1.47
N GLU A 7 12.57 -4.54 -1.66
CA GLU A 7 13.60 -4.34 -0.65
C GLU A 7 14.07 -2.90 -0.69
N LEU A 8 13.53 -2.08 0.21
CA LEU A 8 13.82 -0.66 0.27
C LEU A 8 15.25 -0.43 0.77
N GLN A 9 15.91 0.59 0.22
CA GLN A 9 17.26 0.97 0.60
C GLN A 9 17.32 2.42 1.09
N PRO A 10 18.12 2.70 2.14
CA PRO A 10 18.37 4.07 2.55
C PRO A 10 19.21 4.78 1.50
N PHE A 11 19.13 6.10 1.49
CA PHE A 11 19.96 6.91 0.60
C PHE A 11 21.44 6.71 0.90
N ARG A 12 22.24 6.41 -0.12
CA ARG A 12 23.69 6.22 -0.01
C ARG A 12 24.41 7.05 -1.06
N VAL A 13 25.37 7.87 -0.61
CA VAL A 13 26.26 8.61 -1.50
C VAL A 13 26.96 7.62 -2.44
N GLY A 14 26.92 7.90 -3.75
CA GLY A 14 27.52 7.07 -4.79
C GLY A 14 26.59 6.00 -5.39
N SER A 15 25.48 5.64 -4.72
CA SER A 15 24.46 4.74 -5.28
C SER A 15 23.14 5.45 -5.57
N SER A 16 22.80 6.47 -4.78
CA SER A 16 21.54 7.23 -4.90
C SER A 16 21.74 8.54 -5.66
N ARG A 17 20.66 9.09 -6.21
CA ARG A 17 20.61 10.35 -6.96
C ARG A 17 19.60 11.34 -6.37
N CYS A 18 19.78 12.62 -6.71
CA CYS A 18 18.80 13.65 -6.36
C CYS A 18 17.42 13.29 -6.94
N GLY A 19 16.38 13.36 -6.10
CA GLY A 19 15.01 12.94 -6.44
C GLY A 19 14.63 11.56 -5.90
N ASP A 20 15.60 10.74 -5.46
CA ASP A 20 15.28 9.48 -4.78
C ASP A 20 14.66 9.74 -3.40
N THR A 21 13.78 8.84 -2.96
CA THR A 21 13.14 8.95 -1.64
C THR A 21 14.15 8.78 -0.51
N LEU A 22 14.14 9.70 0.45
CA LEU A 22 15.01 9.65 1.62
C LEU A 22 14.38 8.75 2.69
N TYR A 23 14.84 7.51 2.79
CA TYR A 23 14.43 6.59 3.85
C TYR A 23 15.36 6.65 5.06
N ILE A 24 14.84 6.28 6.23
CA ILE A 24 15.64 6.06 7.44
C ILE A 24 16.60 4.87 7.25
N PRO A 25 17.76 4.85 7.93
CA PRO A 25 18.74 3.77 7.77
C PRO A 25 18.18 2.36 8.00
N ASP A 26 17.26 2.21 8.96
CA ASP A 26 16.68 0.93 9.36
C ASP A 26 15.67 0.35 8.35
N ILE A 27 15.38 1.08 7.26
CA ILE A 27 14.43 0.64 6.23
C ILE A 27 14.84 -0.70 5.58
N ILE A 28 16.13 -1.04 5.63
CA ILE A 28 16.67 -2.32 5.13
C ILE A 28 16.03 -3.54 5.78
N PHE A 29 15.46 -3.39 6.99
CA PHE A 29 14.76 -4.46 7.69
C PHE A 29 13.25 -4.46 7.40
N THR A 30 12.80 -3.71 6.39
CA THR A 30 11.40 -3.64 5.99
C THR A 30 11.21 -4.23 4.60
N TRP A 31 10.25 -5.14 4.47
CA TRP A 31 9.77 -5.65 3.20
C TRP A 31 8.47 -4.96 2.85
N ARG A 32 8.42 -4.30 1.70
CA ARG A 32 7.18 -3.78 1.14
C ARG A 32 6.57 -4.83 0.21
N VAL A 33 5.45 -5.41 0.63
CA VAL A 33 4.68 -6.35 -0.18
C VAL A 33 3.59 -5.56 -0.91
N ASN A 34 3.71 -5.43 -2.22
CA ASN A 34 2.69 -4.79 -3.05
C ASN A 34 1.79 -5.85 -3.66
N ALA A 35 0.49 -5.74 -3.44
CA ALA A 35 -0.52 -6.62 -4.01
C ALA A 35 -1.42 -5.81 -4.95
N PHE A 36 -1.36 -6.14 -6.24
CA PHE A 36 -2.08 -5.44 -7.32
C PHE A 36 -3.22 -6.30 -7.88
N GLY A 37 -4.35 -5.66 -8.20
CA GLY A 37 -5.46 -6.34 -8.89
C GLY A 37 -6.18 -7.35 -7.99
N LEU A 38 -6.21 -7.07 -6.70
CA LEU A 38 -6.96 -7.82 -5.70
C LEU A 38 -8.25 -7.03 -5.46
N GLU A 39 -9.41 -7.62 -5.77
CA GLU A 39 -10.71 -7.06 -5.40
C GLU A 39 -10.90 -7.24 -3.88
N ILE A 40 -10.15 -6.46 -3.10
CA ILE A 40 -10.21 -6.53 -1.65
C ILE A 40 -11.51 -5.86 -1.21
N PRO A 41 -12.30 -6.52 -0.35
CA PRO A 41 -13.46 -5.87 0.23
C PRO A 41 -13.01 -4.68 1.08
N LEU A 42 -13.29 -3.47 0.59
CA LEU A 42 -13.11 -2.24 1.34
C LEU A 42 -14.30 -2.06 2.28
N TYR A 43 -14.05 -2.20 3.58
CA TYR A 43 -15.05 -1.90 4.59
C TYR A 43 -14.86 -0.49 5.13
N TYR A 44 -15.80 0.40 4.82
CA TYR A 44 -15.82 1.77 5.30
C TYR A 44 -16.63 1.90 6.59
N PHE A 45 -16.16 2.74 7.50
CA PHE A 45 -16.93 3.17 8.65
C PHE A 45 -18.19 3.92 8.21
N ARG A 46 -19.32 3.59 8.83
CA ARG A 46 -20.61 4.20 8.50
C ARG A 46 -21.24 4.80 9.75
N THR A 47 -21.55 6.09 9.69
CA THR A 47 -22.28 6.79 10.75
C THR A 47 -23.62 6.12 11.00
N GLY A 48 -23.91 5.76 12.25
CA GLY A 48 -25.16 5.13 12.67
C GLY A 48 -25.14 3.59 12.69
N THR A 49 -24.16 2.94 12.05
CA THR A 49 -23.98 1.48 12.14
C THR A 49 -22.67 1.09 12.82
N SER A 50 -21.61 1.86 12.60
CA SER A 50 -20.29 1.64 13.21
C SER A 50 -20.20 2.25 14.61
N ARG A 51 -19.34 1.67 15.45
CA ARG A 51 -19.13 2.09 16.84
C ARG A 51 -17.97 3.06 16.99
N VAL A 52 -18.09 3.96 17.97
CA VAL A 52 -16.98 4.86 18.36
C VAL A 52 -15.74 4.02 18.69
N GLY A 53 -14.61 4.34 18.07
CA GLY A 53 -13.34 3.64 18.21
C GLY A 53 -13.06 2.57 17.15
N GLU A 54 -14.01 2.28 16.25
CA GLU A 54 -13.74 1.45 15.08
C GLU A 54 -12.85 2.17 14.05
N ARG A 55 -12.15 1.39 13.22
CA ARG A 55 -11.35 1.95 12.14
C ARG A 55 -12.25 2.59 11.10
N LEU A 56 -11.83 3.75 10.57
CA LEU A 56 -12.53 4.45 9.50
C LEU A 56 -12.60 3.63 8.20
N MET A 57 -11.65 2.73 8.02
CA MET A 57 -11.54 1.86 6.87
C MET A 57 -10.79 0.59 7.28
N THR A 58 -11.27 -0.56 6.84
CA THR A 58 -10.58 -1.84 6.94
C THR A 58 -10.44 -2.42 5.55
N MET A 59 -9.20 -2.79 5.23
CA MET A 59 -8.82 -3.44 3.99
C MET A 59 -7.71 -4.45 4.29
N GLY A 60 -7.65 -5.52 3.52
CA GLY A 60 -6.56 -6.49 3.58
C GLY A 60 -7.03 -7.92 3.38
N ASP A 61 -6.08 -8.78 3.04
CA ASP A 61 -6.28 -10.22 2.94
C ASP A 61 -5.55 -10.89 4.11
N THR A 62 -6.32 -11.47 5.02
CA THR A 62 -5.78 -12.09 6.24
C THR A 62 -4.87 -13.27 5.91
N VAL A 63 -5.17 -14.04 4.87
CA VAL A 63 -4.38 -15.21 4.46
C VAL A 63 -3.03 -14.76 3.89
N LEU A 64 -3.05 -13.73 3.06
CA LEU A 64 -1.83 -13.14 2.50
C LEU A 64 -0.96 -12.58 3.63
N GLU A 65 -1.55 -11.81 4.54
CA GLU A 65 -0.81 -11.20 5.64
C GLU A 65 -0.20 -12.22 6.59
N THR A 66 -0.95 -13.27 6.96
CA THR A 66 -0.40 -14.32 7.84
C THR A 66 0.73 -15.07 7.15
N THR A 67 0.55 -15.41 5.87
CA THR A 67 1.57 -16.12 5.08
C THR A 67 2.88 -15.32 5.05
N PHE A 68 2.82 -14.02 4.73
CA PHE A 68 4.03 -13.17 4.72
C PHE A 68 4.61 -12.92 6.12
N LYS A 69 3.77 -12.84 7.16
CA LYS A 69 4.24 -12.73 8.54
C LYS A 69 4.99 -13.98 9.01
N GLU A 70 4.66 -15.15 8.47
CA GLU A 70 5.34 -16.42 8.75
C GLU A 70 6.61 -16.60 7.91
N LEU A 71 6.57 -16.20 6.64
CA LEU A 71 7.70 -16.37 5.71
C LEU A 71 8.80 -15.32 5.89
N LYS A 72 8.46 -14.13 6.41
CA LYS A 72 9.47 -13.08 6.62
C LYS A 72 10.54 -13.56 7.63
N PRO A 73 11.77 -13.06 7.50
CA PRO A 73 12.77 -13.25 8.55
C PRO A 73 12.29 -12.70 9.91
N ALA A 74 12.82 -13.26 11.00
CA ALA A 74 12.37 -12.95 12.36
C ALA A 74 12.39 -11.45 12.68
N HIS A 75 13.44 -10.75 12.26
CA HIS A 75 13.65 -9.32 12.54
C HIS A 75 13.28 -8.40 11.38
N THR A 76 12.41 -8.84 10.46
CA THR A 76 11.93 -8.03 9.34
C THR A 76 10.50 -7.53 9.59
N LEU A 77 10.20 -6.28 9.25
CA LEU A 77 8.84 -5.75 9.24
C LEU A 77 8.22 -5.97 7.84
N CYS A 78 7.01 -6.54 7.75
CA CYS A 78 6.26 -6.57 6.50
C CYS A 78 5.25 -5.43 6.46
N TYR A 79 5.38 -4.58 5.44
CA TYR A 79 4.43 -3.52 5.13
C TYR A 79 3.64 -3.90 3.88
N PHE A 80 2.31 -3.91 3.99
CA PHE A 80 1.42 -4.32 2.90
C PHE A 80 0.85 -3.08 2.19
N LEU A 81 1.04 -3.03 0.88
CA LEU A 81 0.43 -2.04 0.01
C LEU A 81 -0.57 -2.75 -0.90
N TYR A 82 -1.84 -2.37 -0.79
CA TYR A 82 -2.92 -2.92 -1.59
C TYR A 82 -3.35 -1.91 -2.64
N GLU A 83 -3.37 -2.33 -3.91
CA GLU A 83 -3.77 -1.47 -5.02
C GLU A 83 -4.72 -2.21 -5.97
N SER A 84 -5.78 -1.53 -6.42
CA SER A 84 -6.80 -2.10 -7.32
C SER A 84 -6.28 -2.30 -8.75
N ALA A 85 -5.31 -1.49 -9.18
CA ALA A 85 -4.66 -1.59 -10.47
C ALA A 85 -3.14 -1.48 -10.29
N MET A 86 -2.38 -1.99 -11.25
CA MET A 86 -0.92 -1.82 -11.25
C MET A 86 -0.61 -0.47 -11.90
N ASN A 87 -0.55 0.60 -11.10
CA ASN A 87 -0.06 1.88 -11.57
C ASN A 87 1.44 1.94 -11.31
N TYR A 88 2.24 2.07 -12.36
CA TYR A 88 3.67 2.32 -12.20
C TYR A 88 3.83 3.72 -11.57
N PRO A 89 4.43 3.86 -10.37
CA PRO A 89 4.37 5.12 -9.63
C PRO A 89 5.26 6.24 -10.20
N LEU A 90 5.88 6.09 -11.37
CA LEU A 90 6.70 7.13 -11.99
C LEU A 90 6.72 6.96 -13.52
N TYR A 91 6.05 7.86 -14.24
CA TYR A 91 6.43 8.14 -15.62
C TYR A 91 7.39 9.34 -15.65
N LEU A 92 8.33 9.30 -16.59
CA LEU A 92 9.42 10.25 -16.82
C LEU A 92 8.93 11.67 -17.18
N ASP A 93 7.62 11.88 -17.26
CA ASP A 93 6.94 13.12 -17.63
C ASP A 93 6.49 13.96 -16.41
N GLY A 94 6.69 13.47 -15.19
CA GLY A 94 6.42 14.23 -13.97
C GLY A 94 4.94 14.46 -13.66
N SER A 95 4.03 13.73 -14.32
CA SER A 95 2.62 13.77 -13.94
C SER A 95 2.40 12.93 -12.67
N PHE A 96 2.11 13.61 -11.56
CA PHE A 96 1.41 13.00 -10.44
C PHE A 96 -0.04 12.77 -10.89
N MET A 97 -0.55 11.55 -10.81
CA MET A 97 -1.99 11.30 -10.94
C MET A 97 -2.68 11.97 -9.75
N LEU A 98 -3.08 13.23 -9.93
CA LEU A 98 -3.86 14.02 -8.99
C LEU A 98 -5.34 13.61 -9.00
N ASP A 99 -5.68 12.57 -9.75
CA ASP A 99 -7.03 12.08 -9.86
C ASP A 99 -7.25 11.07 -8.76
N GLY A 100 -7.35 11.60 -7.54
CA GLY A 100 -8.18 11.05 -6.49
C GLY A 100 -9.67 10.96 -6.88
N GLU A 101 -9.99 10.80 -8.16
CA GLU A 101 -11.25 10.19 -8.59
C GLU A 101 -11.18 8.71 -8.18
N GLN A 102 -11.44 8.45 -6.90
CA GLN A 102 -12.32 7.32 -6.63
C GLN A 102 -13.53 7.53 -7.54
N PRO A 103 -13.96 6.55 -8.36
CA PRO A 103 -15.23 6.69 -9.04
C PRO A 103 -16.24 7.03 -7.95
N MET A 104 -16.82 8.23 -8.03
CA MET A 104 -17.86 8.69 -7.12
C MET A 104 -18.89 7.57 -7.09
N THR A 105 -18.87 6.76 -6.04
CA THR A 105 -19.78 5.64 -5.88
C THR A 105 -21.16 6.26 -5.82
N GLY A 106 -21.95 5.95 -6.85
CA GLY A 106 -23.07 6.78 -7.28
C GLY A 106 -24.02 7.13 -6.15
N TYR A 107 -24.39 8.41 -6.10
CA TYR A 107 -25.73 8.78 -5.69
C TYR A 107 -26.70 8.12 -6.69
N ILE A 108 -27.36 7.05 -6.26
CA ILE A 108 -28.62 6.62 -6.87
C ILE A 108 -29.71 7.23 -6.00
N GLU A 109 -30.30 8.31 -6.48
CA GLU A 109 -31.59 8.78 -5.99
C GLU A 109 -32.64 7.68 -6.19
N LYS A 110 -33.36 7.35 -5.11
CA LYS A 110 -34.77 6.99 -5.14
C LYS A 110 -35.43 7.54 -3.89
#